data_AF-A0A829QLD8-F1
#
_entry.id   AF-A0A829QLD8-F1
#
_cell.length_a   1.000
_cell.length_b   1.000
_cell.length_c   1.000
_cell.angle_alpha   90.00
_cell.angle_beta   90.00
_cell.angle_gamma   90.00
#
_symmetry.space_group_name_H-M   'P 1'
#
loop_
_entity.id
_entity.type
_entity.pdbx_description
1 polymer ?
#
loop_
_entity_poly.entity_id
_entity_poly.type
_entity_poly.pdbx_seq_one_letter_code
_entity_poly.pdbx_strand_id
1 'polypeptide(L)'
;MSKFPNWPVKLDNFRFRWSAEPGIDLLAGPAVPVRAYLESHRTGDYTLEPTAVYPGFDKAVAPGPKDNWERDVTDHQLQYIRPDTPQDTHYRPSNGVYGNEYFHILELSEIEYGYRAYVCDGYYKVFQDHGGKYVSVSTGGKPDSIKLGPTGVRVWRIEFSGQQPADTVSQKGPNPAPLGNVFGSWFINGADRFGYWGSWKKKSETDPRDPEVKDRLARCGNLMPDNEDQRLAYSTGEHDTPPATEPAVPGWPENAG
;
A
#
# COMPACT_ATOMS: atom_id res chain seq x y z
N MET A 1 -6.11 -9.17 23.09
CA MET A 1 -6.27 -7.70 23.06
C MET A 1 -5.16 -7.13 22.18
N SER A 2 -5.42 -6.09 21.40
CA SER A 2 -4.39 -5.48 20.55
C SER A 2 -3.29 -4.83 21.39
N LYS A 3 -2.04 -4.96 20.94
CA LYS A 3 -0.88 -4.31 21.55
C LYS A 3 -0.82 -2.82 21.25
N PHE A 4 -1.45 -2.37 20.16
CA PHE A 4 -1.41 -0.99 19.70
C PHE A 4 -2.83 -0.50 19.40
N PRO A 5 -3.21 0.74 19.80
CA PRO A 5 -4.50 1.30 19.43
C PRO A 5 -4.68 1.37 17.91
N ASN A 6 -5.91 1.17 17.43
CA ASN A 6 -6.26 1.17 16.00
C ASN A 6 -5.43 0.21 15.12
N TRP A 7 -4.73 -0.75 15.73
CA TRP A 7 -3.94 -1.76 15.03
C TRP A 7 -4.55 -3.15 15.23
N PRO A 8 -4.82 -3.91 14.16
CA PRO A 8 -5.36 -5.26 14.29
C PRO A 8 -4.35 -6.25 14.86
N VAL A 9 -4.81 -7.13 15.76
CA VAL A 9 -3.96 -8.19 16.39
C VAL A 9 -3.27 -9.06 15.35
N LYS A 10 -3.95 -9.34 14.22
CA LYS A 10 -3.40 -10.14 13.11
C LYS A 10 -2.10 -9.55 12.54
N LEU A 11 -1.89 -8.25 12.72
CA LEU A 11 -0.73 -7.50 12.22
C LEU A 11 0.30 -7.18 13.32
N ASP A 12 0.20 -7.78 14.52
CA ASP A 12 1.12 -7.52 15.63
C ASP A 12 2.61 -7.69 15.24
N ASN A 13 2.90 -8.60 14.30
CA ASN A 13 4.23 -8.91 13.78
C ASN A 13 4.48 -8.37 12.36
N PHE A 14 3.75 -7.34 11.94
CA PHE A 14 3.91 -6.73 10.63
C PHE A 14 4.04 -5.20 10.73
N ARG A 15 4.93 -4.56 9.96
CA ARG A 15 5.04 -3.08 9.96
C ARG A 15 5.31 -2.50 8.57
N PHE A 16 4.72 -1.35 8.29
CA PHE A 16 5.03 -0.53 7.11
C PHE A 16 6.34 0.23 7.28
N ARG A 17 7.12 0.34 6.20
CA ARG A 17 8.36 1.11 6.15
C ARG A 17 8.38 1.97 4.92
N TRP A 18 8.73 3.24 5.09
CA TRP A 18 8.66 4.28 4.09
C TRP A 18 10.03 4.89 3.82
N SER A 19 10.20 5.25 2.57
CA SER A 19 11.23 6.17 2.09
C SER A 19 10.61 7.07 1.02
N ALA A 20 11.35 8.06 0.53
CA ALA A 20 10.89 8.92 -0.57
C ALA A 20 12.10 9.49 -1.33
N GLU A 21 11.86 9.93 -2.56
CA GLU A 21 12.85 10.72 -3.31
C GLU A 21 13.21 12.02 -2.56
N PRO A 22 14.42 12.57 -2.78
CA PRO A 22 14.83 13.83 -2.17
C PRO A 22 13.83 14.96 -2.42
N GLY A 23 13.52 15.72 -1.37
CA GLY A 23 12.59 16.86 -1.42
C GLY A 23 11.14 16.50 -1.09
N ILE A 24 10.80 15.22 -0.92
CA ILE A 24 9.48 14.79 -0.45
C ILE A 24 9.54 14.57 1.07
N ASP A 25 8.81 15.39 1.83
CA ASP A 25 8.70 15.23 3.29
C ASP A 25 7.61 14.21 3.64
N LEU A 26 8.01 13.03 4.13
CA LEU A 26 7.09 11.97 4.58
C LEU A 26 6.27 12.33 5.82
N LEU A 27 6.66 13.37 6.56
CA LEU A 27 6.13 13.68 7.89
C LEU A 27 5.14 14.85 7.87
N ALA A 28 4.95 15.51 6.72
CA ALA A 28 4.11 16.68 6.57
C ALA A 28 3.50 16.79 5.17
N GLY A 29 2.46 17.62 5.05
CA GLY A 29 1.88 17.99 3.76
C GLY A 29 1.32 16.80 2.96
N PRO A 30 1.43 16.82 1.62
CA PRO A 30 0.73 15.88 0.75
C PRO A 30 1.21 14.41 0.85
N ALA A 31 2.37 14.14 1.47
CA ALA A 31 2.81 12.75 1.69
C ALA A 31 2.03 12.04 2.81
N VAL A 32 1.53 12.78 3.80
CA VAL A 32 0.78 12.23 4.94
C VAL A 32 -0.49 11.49 4.51
N PRO A 33 -1.41 12.06 3.70
CA PRO A 33 -2.60 11.33 3.26
C PRO A 33 -2.26 10.14 2.37
N VAL A 34 -1.17 10.19 1.58
CA VAL A 34 -0.68 9.05 0.79
C VAL A 34 -0.27 7.89 1.69
N ARG A 35 0.51 8.18 2.74
CA ARG A 35 0.88 7.19 3.75
C ARG A 35 -0.34 6.59 4.43
N ALA A 36 -1.20 7.44 4.96
CA ALA A 36 -2.41 7.02 5.66
C ALA A 36 -3.33 6.16 4.78
N TYR A 37 -3.46 6.54 3.50
CA TYR A 37 -4.27 5.81 2.53
C TYR A 37 -3.72 4.40 2.27
N LEU A 38 -2.44 4.28 1.88
CA LEU A 38 -1.87 2.98 1.55
C LEU A 38 -1.80 2.07 2.78
N GLU A 39 -1.39 2.59 3.93
CA GLU A 39 -1.36 1.78 5.16
C GLU A 39 -2.76 1.31 5.58
N SER A 40 -3.79 2.15 5.46
CA SER A 40 -5.18 1.75 5.73
C SER A 40 -5.65 0.68 4.76
N HIS A 41 -5.39 0.89 3.46
CA HIS A 41 -5.78 -0.04 2.40
C HIS A 41 -5.15 -1.41 2.63
N ARG A 42 -3.85 -1.47 2.87
CA ARG A 42 -3.16 -2.74 3.14
C ARG A 42 -3.58 -3.38 4.46
N THR A 43 -3.89 -2.58 5.48
CA THR A 43 -4.41 -3.13 6.75
C THR A 43 -5.73 -3.86 6.54
N GLY A 44 -6.65 -3.29 5.75
CA GLY A 44 -7.90 -3.96 5.38
C GLY A 44 -7.67 -5.25 4.57
N ASP A 45 -6.82 -5.18 3.53
CA ASP A 45 -6.48 -6.35 2.70
C ASP A 45 -5.88 -7.50 3.53
N TYR A 46 -4.90 -7.22 4.38
CA TYR A 46 -4.18 -8.25 5.13
C TYR A 46 -5.01 -8.87 6.25
N THR A 47 -5.91 -8.08 6.83
CA THR A 47 -6.83 -8.59 7.85
C THR A 47 -7.96 -9.40 7.25
N LEU A 48 -8.27 -9.19 5.97
CA LEU A 48 -9.53 -9.61 5.34
C LEU A 48 -10.74 -8.95 6.01
N GLU A 49 -10.56 -7.72 6.49
CA GLU A 49 -11.59 -6.91 7.15
C GLU A 49 -11.59 -5.52 6.51
N PRO A 50 -12.43 -5.25 5.50
CA PRO A 50 -12.40 -3.98 4.76
C PRO A 50 -12.61 -2.73 5.63
N THR A 51 -13.18 -2.89 6.83
CA THR A 51 -13.38 -1.83 7.81
C THR A 51 -12.21 -1.63 8.77
N ALA A 52 -11.18 -2.48 8.71
CA ALA A 52 -9.94 -2.33 9.49
C ALA A 52 -9.03 -1.29 8.84
N VAL A 53 -9.49 -0.04 8.84
CA VAL A 53 -8.82 1.12 8.24
C VAL A 53 -8.56 2.20 9.29
N TYR A 54 -7.68 3.16 8.99
CA TYR A 54 -7.39 4.24 9.94
C TYR A 54 -8.60 5.15 10.16
N PRO A 55 -8.69 5.81 11.34
CA PRO A 55 -9.71 6.81 11.59
C PRO A 55 -9.75 7.87 10.49
N GLY A 56 -10.94 8.17 9.98
CA GLY A 56 -11.15 9.16 8.91
C GLY A 56 -11.14 8.61 7.48
N PHE A 57 -10.67 7.38 7.26
CA PHE A 57 -10.57 6.77 5.93
C PHE A 57 -11.89 6.84 5.14
N ASP A 58 -13.01 6.48 5.75
CA ASP A 58 -14.32 6.45 5.07
C ASP A 58 -14.76 7.80 4.52
N LYS A 59 -14.34 8.90 5.17
CA LYS A 59 -14.64 10.27 4.74
C LYS A 59 -13.61 10.80 3.73
N ALA A 60 -12.41 10.25 3.76
CA ALA A 60 -11.26 10.73 2.99
C ALA A 60 -11.02 9.97 1.68
N VAL A 61 -11.76 8.89 1.39
CA VAL A 61 -11.53 8.08 0.18
C VAL A 61 -12.81 7.97 -0.62
N ALA A 62 -12.73 8.07 -1.95
CA ALA A 62 -13.90 7.83 -2.80
C ALA A 62 -14.53 6.44 -2.49
N PRO A 63 -15.86 6.31 -2.57
CA PRO A 63 -16.55 5.08 -2.16
C PRO A 63 -16.17 3.84 -2.99
N GLY A 64 -15.61 4.01 -4.19
CA GLY A 64 -15.41 2.91 -5.14
C GLY A 64 -16.75 2.34 -5.65
N PRO A 65 -16.71 1.28 -6.47
CA PRO A 65 -17.91 0.56 -6.86
C PRO A 65 -18.45 -0.28 -5.68
N LYS A 66 -19.70 -0.74 -5.79
CA LYS A 66 -20.28 -1.65 -4.80
C LYS A 66 -19.68 -3.05 -4.87
N ASP A 67 -19.26 -3.47 -6.06
CA ASP A 67 -18.60 -4.74 -6.32
C ASP A 67 -17.36 -4.48 -7.19
N ASN A 68 -16.20 -4.96 -6.71
CA ASN A 68 -14.93 -4.77 -7.41
C ASN A 68 -14.78 -5.63 -8.68
N TRP A 69 -15.77 -6.47 -9.01
CA TRP A 69 -15.87 -7.19 -10.27
C TRP A 69 -16.65 -6.45 -11.36
N GLU A 70 -17.24 -5.29 -11.06
CA GLU A 70 -17.92 -4.43 -12.05
C GLU A 70 -16.94 -3.66 -12.96
N ARG A 71 -15.96 -4.38 -13.54
CA ARG A 71 -14.87 -3.87 -14.38
C ARG A 71 -15.35 -3.19 -15.66
N ASP A 72 -16.55 -3.53 -16.15
CA ASP A 72 -17.08 -2.98 -17.40
C ASP A 72 -17.71 -1.58 -17.25
N VAL A 73 -17.91 -1.10 -16.02
CA VAL A 73 -18.59 0.17 -15.74
C VAL A 73 -17.80 1.12 -14.83
N THR A 74 -16.74 0.63 -14.19
CA THR A 74 -15.94 1.40 -13.23
C THR A 74 -14.55 1.67 -13.77
N ASP A 75 -14.09 2.92 -13.75
CA ASP A 75 -12.72 3.24 -14.16
C ASP A 75 -11.67 2.58 -13.25
N HIS A 76 -10.48 2.32 -13.79
CA HIS A 76 -9.36 1.63 -13.10
C HIS A 76 -9.09 2.18 -11.70
N GLN A 77 -9.00 3.52 -11.58
CA GLN A 77 -8.66 4.22 -10.34
C GLN A 77 -9.72 4.15 -9.24
N LEU A 78 -10.92 3.68 -9.55
CA LEU A 78 -11.99 3.50 -8.57
C LEU A 78 -12.18 2.02 -8.22
N GLN A 79 -11.75 1.12 -9.10
CA GLN A 79 -12.06 -0.32 -9.03
C GLN A 79 -11.57 -1.01 -7.76
N TYR A 80 -10.41 -0.60 -7.23
CA TYR A 80 -9.83 -1.14 -6.00
C TYR A 80 -9.37 -0.02 -5.06
N ILE A 81 -10.03 1.15 -5.13
CA ILE A 81 -9.64 2.32 -4.35
C ILE A 81 -9.82 2.10 -2.84
N ARG A 82 -10.72 1.20 -2.44
CA ARG A 82 -10.90 0.79 -1.06
C ARG A 82 -10.32 -0.61 -0.84
N PRO A 83 -9.85 -0.92 0.38
CA PRO A 83 -9.58 -2.29 0.74
C PRO A 83 -10.84 -3.10 0.47
N ASP A 84 -10.60 -4.24 -0.10
CA ASP A 84 -11.65 -5.18 -0.40
C ASP A 84 -11.20 -6.52 0.13
N THR A 85 -12.16 -7.40 0.29
CA THR A 85 -11.89 -8.82 0.39
C THR A 85 -12.21 -9.46 -0.96
N PRO A 86 -11.37 -9.29 -1.99
CA PRO A 86 -11.51 -10.08 -3.19
C PRO A 86 -10.80 -11.42 -2.97
N GLN A 87 -11.29 -12.45 -3.65
CA GLN A 87 -10.60 -13.73 -3.86
C GLN A 87 -9.34 -13.57 -4.73
N ASP A 88 -8.57 -12.49 -4.53
CA ASP A 88 -7.20 -12.39 -5.02
C ASP A 88 -6.44 -13.52 -4.31
N THR A 89 -6.15 -14.58 -5.06
CA THR A 89 -5.97 -15.95 -4.55
C THR A 89 -4.80 -16.13 -3.56
N HIS A 90 -4.05 -15.06 -3.32
CA HIS A 90 -2.89 -14.97 -2.46
C HIS A 90 -3.20 -14.45 -1.06
N TYR A 91 -4.26 -13.65 -0.85
CA TYR A 91 -4.68 -13.24 0.49
C TYR A 91 -5.69 -14.24 1.04
N ARG A 92 -5.22 -15.16 1.90
CA ARG A 92 -6.04 -16.22 2.47
C ARG A 92 -6.24 -16.03 3.96
N PRO A 93 -7.29 -16.65 4.55
CA PRO A 93 -7.37 -16.79 6.00
C PRO A 93 -6.05 -17.35 6.54
N SER A 94 -5.49 -16.65 7.52
CA SER A 94 -4.18 -16.95 8.11
C SER A 94 -4.23 -16.65 9.60
N ASN A 95 -3.34 -17.28 10.37
CA ASN A 95 -3.24 -17.06 11.82
C ASN A 95 -2.61 -15.71 12.17
N GLY A 96 -1.88 -15.11 11.22
CA GLY A 96 -1.20 -13.84 11.39
C GLY A 96 -0.52 -13.38 10.10
N VAL A 97 -0.05 -12.14 10.12
CA VAL A 97 0.76 -11.53 9.06
C VAL A 97 2.07 -11.04 9.66
N TYR A 98 3.16 -11.29 8.93
CA TYR A 98 4.53 -11.11 9.41
C TYR A 98 5.40 -10.33 8.42
N GLY A 99 6.44 -9.70 8.95
CA GLY A 99 7.49 -9.03 8.18
C GLY A 99 7.20 -7.55 7.94
N ASN A 100 7.56 -7.06 6.77
CA ASN A 100 7.49 -5.65 6.44
C ASN A 100 7.04 -5.43 5.00
N GLU A 101 6.24 -4.40 4.78
CA GLU A 101 5.93 -3.86 3.44
C GLU A 101 6.66 -2.54 3.28
N TYR A 102 7.33 -2.39 2.14
CA TYR A 102 8.20 -1.27 1.86
C TYR A 102 7.56 -0.35 0.83
N PHE A 103 7.27 0.87 1.26
CA PHE A 103 6.80 1.93 0.39
C PHE A 103 7.90 2.94 0.10
N HIS A 104 7.92 3.44 -1.13
CA HIS A 104 8.78 4.56 -1.52
C HIS A 104 7.99 5.55 -2.37
N ILE A 105 7.84 6.80 -1.93
CA ILE A 105 7.23 7.83 -2.78
C ILE A 105 8.24 8.24 -3.85
N LEU A 106 8.01 7.79 -5.09
CA LEU A 106 8.87 8.01 -6.25
C LEU A 106 8.64 9.40 -6.85
N GLU A 107 7.38 9.83 -6.92
CA GLU A 107 6.99 11.13 -7.47
C GLU A 107 5.84 11.66 -6.63
N LEU A 108 5.85 12.97 -6.36
CA LEU A 108 4.73 13.69 -5.75
C LEU A 108 4.67 15.08 -6.39
N SER A 109 3.66 15.30 -7.23
CA SER A 109 3.53 16.51 -8.03
C SER A 109 2.13 17.09 -7.96
N GLU A 110 2.05 18.42 -8.06
CA GLU A 110 0.77 19.12 -8.22
C GLU A 110 0.18 18.85 -9.61
N ILE A 111 -1.15 18.70 -9.64
CA ILE A 111 -1.97 18.59 -10.84
C ILE A 111 -3.12 19.61 -10.73
N GLU A 112 -3.86 19.82 -11.82
CA GLU A 112 -4.91 20.86 -11.90
C GLU A 112 -5.90 20.86 -10.72
N TYR A 113 -6.22 19.68 -10.18
CA TYR A 113 -7.22 19.51 -9.12
C TYR A 113 -6.65 18.93 -7.82
N GLY A 114 -5.34 19.02 -7.58
CA GLY A 114 -4.70 18.52 -6.36
C GLY A 114 -3.29 17.99 -6.59
N TYR A 115 -3.05 16.74 -6.18
CA TYR A 115 -1.75 16.08 -6.28
C TYR A 115 -1.86 14.71 -6.95
N ARG A 116 -0.77 14.31 -7.58
CA ARG A 116 -0.53 12.94 -8.06
C ARG A 116 0.72 12.39 -7.37
N ALA A 117 0.60 11.20 -6.82
CA ALA A 117 1.71 10.44 -6.29
C ALA A 117 1.93 9.15 -7.11
N TYR A 118 3.19 8.82 -7.35
CA TYR A 118 3.60 7.46 -7.72
C TYR A 118 4.37 6.85 -6.56
N VAL A 119 3.92 5.69 -6.08
CA VAL A 119 4.49 5.04 -4.90
C VAL A 119 4.93 3.62 -5.26
N CYS A 120 6.22 3.33 -5.09
CA CYS A 120 6.73 1.98 -5.16
C CYS A 120 6.23 1.18 -3.96
N ASP A 121 5.78 -0.04 -4.20
CA ASP A 121 5.29 -0.96 -3.18
C ASP A 121 6.01 -2.30 -3.31
N GLY A 122 6.88 -2.59 -2.35
CA GLY A 122 7.56 -3.86 -2.16
C GLY A 122 6.87 -4.68 -1.07
N TYR A 123 6.07 -5.66 -1.51
CA TYR A 123 5.24 -6.51 -0.66
C TYR A 123 5.74 -7.97 -0.61
N TYR A 124 6.91 -8.25 -1.20
CA TYR A 124 7.56 -9.57 -1.21
C TYR A 124 7.94 -10.09 0.18
N LYS A 125 8.13 -9.20 1.16
CA LYS A 125 8.53 -9.51 2.54
C LYS A 125 7.36 -9.57 3.52
N VAL A 126 6.14 -9.70 3.00
CA VAL A 126 4.92 -9.84 3.80
C VAL A 126 4.45 -11.28 3.73
N PHE A 127 4.34 -11.93 4.89
CA PHE A 127 4.09 -13.36 5.00
C PHE A 127 2.81 -13.67 5.75
N GLN A 128 2.05 -14.66 5.26
CA GLN A 128 0.88 -15.23 5.95
C GLN A 128 1.25 -16.55 6.63
N ASP A 129 0.81 -16.72 7.89
CA ASP A 129 0.96 -17.96 8.65
C ASP A 129 -0.21 -18.93 8.39
N HIS A 130 0.12 -20.10 7.86
CA HIS A 130 -0.80 -21.21 7.59
C HIS A 130 -0.49 -22.44 8.47
N GLY A 131 -0.34 -22.23 9.78
CA GLY A 131 -0.12 -23.32 10.73
C GLY A 131 1.36 -23.62 10.96
N GLY A 132 2.17 -22.56 11.10
CA GLY A 132 3.62 -22.68 11.28
C GLY A 132 4.40 -22.76 9.97
N LYS A 133 3.72 -22.61 8.84
CA LYS A 133 4.32 -22.42 7.52
C LYS A 133 3.97 -21.03 7.02
N TYR A 134 4.97 -20.34 6.51
CA TYR A 134 4.86 -18.95 6.11
C TYR A 134 4.99 -18.85 4.60
N VAL A 135 4.04 -18.17 3.96
CA VAL A 135 4.06 -17.91 2.51
C VAL A 135 4.02 -16.41 2.25
N SER A 136 4.80 -15.94 1.29
CA SER A 136 4.73 -14.54 0.88
C SER A 136 3.40 -14.26 0.18
N VAL A 137 2.79 -13.13 0.51
CA VAL A 137 1.56 -12.65 -0.13
C VAL A 137 1.78 -12.21 -1.58
N SER A 138 3.04 -12.02 -2.00
CA SER A 138 3.36 -11.59 -3.36
C SER A 138 3.00 -12.64 -4.42
N THR A 139 3.17 -13.91 -4.09
CA THR A 139 2.95 -15.04 -5.02
C THR A 139 2.06 -16.13 -4.41
N GLY A 140 1.76 -16.07 -3.11
CA GLY A 140 1.15 -17.17 -2.36
C GLY A 140 2.00 -18.44 -2.37
N GLY A 141 3.33 -18.29 -2.34
CA GLY A 141 4.31 -19.38 -2.33
C GLY A 141 4.51 -20.07 -3.69
N LYS A 142 3.86 -19.60 -4.76
CA LYS A 142 4.07 -20.13 -6.11
C LYS A 142 5.32 -19.49 -6.74
N PRO A 143 6.09 -20.22 -7.58
CA PRO A 143 7.09 -19.59 -8.42
C PRO A 143 6.42 -18.48 -9.23
N ASP A 144 7.03 -17.30 -9.28
CA ASP A 144 6.47 -16.13 -9.96
C ASP A 144 6.21 -16.44 -11.45
N SER A 145 4.96 -16.82 -11.76
CA SER A 145 4.56 -17.25 -13.09
C SER A 145 4.17 -16.08 -13.99
N ILE A 146 4.11 -14.85 -13.46
CA ILE A 146 3.70 -13.67 -14.21
C ILE A 146 4.65 -12.50 -13.91
N LYS A 147 5.73 -12.42 -14.70
CA LYS A 147 6.67 -11.28 -14.68
C LYS A 147 6.03 -10.02 -15.32
N LEU A 148 5.14 -9.35 -14.59
CA LEU A 148 4.69 -7.99 -14.96
C LEU A 148 5.71 -6.92 -14.55
N GLY A 149 6.73 -7.27 -13.75
CA GLY A 149 7.75 -6.37 -13.23
C GLY A 149 8.80 -7.10 -12.38
N PRO A 150 9.63 -6.36 -11.63
CA PRO A 150 10.49 -6.91 -10.59
C PRO A 150 9.68 -7.70 -9.56
N THR A 151 10.25 -8.79 -9.04
CA THR A 151 9.54 -9.74 -8.19
C THR A 151 8.96 -9.07 -6.94
N GLY A 152 7.64 -9.16 -6.77
CA GLY A 152 6.91 -8.62 -5.61
C GLY A 152 7.03 -7.10 -5.45
N VAL A 153 7.22 -6.37 -6.56
CA VAL A 153 7.21 -4.91 -6.62
C VAL A 153 6.10 -4.44 -7.56
N ARG A 154 5.37 -3.39 -7.15
CA ARG A 154 4.38 -2.70 -8.00
C ARG A 154 4.49 -1.19 -7.82
N VAL A 155 3.77 -0.44 -8.66
CA VAL A 155 3.71 1.03 -8.60
C VAL A 155 2.26 1.47 -8.47
N TRP A 156 1.95 2.10 -7.35
CA TRP A 156 0.67 2.77 -7.17
C TRP A 156 0.68 4.12 -7.89
N ARG A 157 -0.41 4.47 -8.58
CA ARG A 157 -0.76 5.85 -8.91
C ARG A 157 -1.89 6.27 -7.99
N ILE A 158 -1.76 7.41 -7.33
CA ILE A 158 -2.77 7.97 -6.43
C ILE A 158 -2.99 9.43 -6.81
N GLU A 159 -4.24 9.82 -7.03
CA GLU A 159 -4.61 11.24 -7.17
C GLU A 159 -5.55 11.65 -6.04
N PHE A 160 -5.26 12.81 -5.46
CA PHE A 160 -5.96 13.29 -4.28
C PHE A 160 -6.05 14.81 -4.28
N SER A 161 -7.12 15.32 -3.69
CA SER A 161 -7.44 16.74 -3.61
C SER A 161 -7.53 17.19 -2.16
N GLY A 162 -7.60 18.50 -1.96
CA GLY A 162 -7.65 19.12 -0.63
C GLY A 162 -6.38 19.89 -0.32
N GLN A 163 -6.37 20.48 0.86
CA GLN A 163 -5.26 21.23 1.41
C GLN A 163 -5.35 21.15 2.92
N GLN A 164 -4.31 20.64 3.57
CA GLN A 164 -4.19 20.81 5.02
C GLN A 164 -3.65 22.23 5.27
N PRO A 165 -4.10 22.93 6.33
CA PRO A 165 -3.21 23.90 6.97
C PRO A 165 -1.89 23.18 7.27
N ALA A 166 -0.76 23.89 7.31
CA ALA A 166 0.48 23.27 7.76
C ALA A 166 0.31 22.76 9.19
N ASP A 167 -0.05 21.48 9.35
CA ASP A 167 -0.12 20.86 10.66
C ASP A 167 1.29 20.88 11.22
N THR A 168 1.43 21.59 12.34
CA THR A 168 2.73 21.81 13.00
C THR A 168 3.22 20.56 13.73
N VAL A 169 2.38 19.53 13.84
CA VAL A 169 2.72 18.26 14.50
C VAL A 169 3.24 17.27 13.46
N SER A 170 4.55 17.03 13.51
CA SER A 170 5.25 16.04 12.69
C SER A 170 4.60 14.65 12.81
N GLN A 171 4.24 14.03 11.68
CA GLN A 171 3.60 12.71 11.62
C GLN A 171 4.63 11.57 11.74
N LYS A 172 5.32 11.56 12.89
CA LYS A 172 6.39 10.61 13.25
C LYS A 172 6.20 10.08 14.66
N GLY A 173 6.35 8.77 14.83
CA GLY A 173 6.42 8.14 16.14
C GLY A 173 6.62 6.63 16.06
N PRO A 174 6.46 5.91 17.17
CA PRO A 174 6.65 4.46 17.23
C PRO A 174 5.39 3.67 16.84
N ASN A 175 4.21 4.30 16.76
CA ASN A 175 2.96 3.56 16.58
C ASN A 175 2.82 3.03 15.14
N PRO A 176 2.30 1.81 14.96
CA PRO A 176 2.04 1.26 13.64
C PRO A 176 0.83 1.89 12.96
N ALA A 177 -0.09 2.51 13.71
CA ALA A 177 -1.27 3.21 13.23
C ALA A 177 -1.46 4.53 13.97
N PRO A 178 -2.12 5.53 13.34
CA PRO A 178 -2.45 6.78 14.00
C PRO A 178 -3.56 6.59 15.02
N LEU A 179 -3.51 7.38 16.10
CA LEU A 179 -4.57 7.41 17.11
C LEU A 179 -5.82 8.15 16.65
N GLY A 180 -5.67 9.13 15.76
CA GLY A 180 -6.73 10.01 15.27
C GLY A 180 -6.78 10.10 13.74
N ASN A 181 -7.63 11.00 13.25
CA ASN A 181 -7.76 11.24 11.82
C ASN A 181 -6.55 12.04 11.29
N VAL A 182 -5.71 11.38 10.49
CA VAL A 182 -4.53 11.99 9.84
C VAL A 182 -4.78 12.41 8.39
N PHE A 183 -5.98 12.15 7.85
CA PHE A 183 -6.35 12.59 6.50
C PHE A 183 -6.69 14.07 6.45
N GLY A 184 -7.09 14.68 7.58
CA GLY A 184 -7.50 16.08 7.62
C GLY A 184 -8.61 16.38 6.60
N SER A 185 -8.35 17.35 5.72
CA SER A 185 -9.20 17.79 4.60
C SER A 185 -8.83 17.14 3.26
N TRP A 186 -7.84 16.25 3.23
CA TRP A 186 -7.44 15.54 2.02
C TRP A 186 -8.48 14.50 1.61
N PHE A 187 -8.66 14.32 0.30
CA PHE A 187 -9.56 13.35 -0.28
C PHE A 187 -8.89 12.58 -1.41
N ILE A 188 -8.82 11.26 -1.29
CA ILE A 188 -8.31 10.34 -2.31
C ILE A 188 -9.37 10.19 -3.40
N ASN A 189 -9.12 10.82 -4.55
CA ASN A 189 -10.03 10.85 -5.70
C ASN A 189 -9.99 9.53 -6.48
N GLY A 190 -8.82 8.90 -6.56
CA GLY A 190 -8.59 7.67 -7.29
C GLY A 190 -7.22 7.07 -7.00
N ALA A 191 -7.13 5.74 -7.05
CA ALA A 191 -5.88 5.02 -6.90
C ALA A 191 -5.92 3.67 -7.62
N ASP A 192 -4.78 3.28 -8.20
CA ASP A 192 -4.60 1.96 -8.82
C ASP A 192 -3.22 1.40 -8.49
N ARG A 193 -3.19 0.14 -8.09
CA ARG A 193 -1.99 -0.59 -7.61
C ARG A 193 -0.98 -0.95 -8.70
N PHE A 194 -1.31 -0.73 -9.97
CA PHE A 194 -0.43 -0.88 -11.14
C PHE A 194 -0.28 0.41 -11.94
N GLY A 195 -0.84 1.51 -11.43
CA GLY A 195 -0.80 2.82 -12.07
C GLY A 195 -1.77 3.00 -13.25
N TYR A 196 -2.74 2.11 -13.43
CA TYR A 196 -3.75 2.20 -14.49
C TYR A 196 -4.77 3.31 -14.23
N TRP A 197 -5.25 3.95 -15.30
CA TRP A 197 -6.17 5.09 -15.18
C TRP A 197 -7.15 5.18 -16.34
N GLY A 198 -8.38 5.59 -16.02
CA GLY A 198 -9.48 5.70 -16.99
C GLY A 198 -10.23 4.38 -17.21
N SER A 199 -10.94 4.28 -18.34
CA SER A 199 -11.89 3.20 -18.59
C SER A 199 -11.24 1.90 -19.08
N TRP A 200 -11.69 0.75 -18.56
CA TRP A 200 -11.31 -0.59 -19.06
C TRP A 200 -11.71 -0.85 -20.52
N LYS A 201 -12.75 -0.17 -21.02
CA LYS A 201 -13.28 -0.35 -22.39
C LYS A 201 -12.51 0.43 -23.45
N LYS A 202 -11.78 1.46 -23.02
CA LYS A 202 -10.92 2.26 -23.89
C LYS A 202 -9.47 1.84 -23.62
N LYS A 203 -8.55 2.30 -24.45
CA LYS A 203 -7.14 2.21 -24.06
C LYS A 203 -7.00 2.98 -22.74
N SER A 204 -6.59 2.28 -21.66
CA SER A 204 -6.18 2.92 -20.40
C SER A 204 -5.25 4.09 -20.73
N GLU A 205 -5.36 5.19 -19.99
CA GLU A 205 -4.43 6.32 -20.14
C GLU A 205 -2.98 5.88 -19.88
N THR A 206 -2.81 4.82 -19.11
CA THR A 206 -1.53 4.14 -18.84
C THR A 206 -1.58 2.69 -19.31
N ASP A 207 -0.76 2.33 -20.31
CA ASP A 207 -0.59 0.96 -20.78
C ASP A 207 0.66 0.35 -20.11
N PRO A 208 0.60 -0.85 -19.52
CA PRO A 208 1.79 -1.49 -18.93
C PRO A 208 2.92 -1.76 -19.91
N ARG A 209 2.66 -1.68 -21.22
CA ARG A 209 3.70 -1.77 -22.25
C ARG A 209 4.42 -0.44 -22.50
N ASP A 210 3.84 0.68 -22.04
CA ASP A 210 4.40 2.01 -22.24
C ASP A 210 5.79 2.11 -21.58
N PRO A 211 6.78 2.71 -22.27
CA PRO A 211 8.14 2.82 -21.75
C PRO A 211 8.21 3.51 -20.38
N GLU A 212 7.37 4.52 -20.16
CA GLU A 212 7.34 5.29 -18.91
C GLU A 212 6.85 4.45 -17.72
N VAL A 213 5.83 3.59 -17.93
CA VAL A 213 5.34 2.67 -16.90
C VAL A 213 6.41 1.63 -16.56
N LYS A 214 7.11 1.10 -17.58
CA LYS A 214 8.22 0.16 -17.40
C LYS A 214 9.40 0.78 -16.68
N ASP A 215 9.76 2.03 -17.02
CA ASP A 215 10.84 2.75 -16.37
C ASP A 215 10.56 2.97 -14.87
N ARG A 216 9.35 3.46 -14.53
CA ARG A 216 8.95 3.60 -13.13
C ARG A 216 9.03 2.29 -12.37
N LEU A 217 8.53 1.21 -12.96
CA LEU A 217 8.55 -0.11 -12.35
C LEU A 217 9.98 -0.64 -12.13
N ALA A 218 10.88 -0.41 -13.09
CA ALA A 218 12.30 -0.74 -12.95
C ALA A 218 12.99 0.10 -11.87
N ARG A 219 12.72 1.42 -11.81
CA ARG A 219 13.22 2.31 -10.75
C ARG A 219 12.75 1.83 -9.38
N CYS A 220 11.47 1.47 -9.24
CA CYS A 220 10.94 0.91 -8.00
C CYS A 220 11.65 -0.37 -7.60
N GLY A 221 11.91 -1.29 -8.54
CA GLY A 221 12.71 -2.49 -8.27
C GLY A 221 14.13 -2.19 -7.78
N ASN A 222 14.76 -1.12 -8.28
CA ASN A 222 16.10 -0.72 -7.87
C ASN A 222 16.15 0.02 -6.52
N LEU A 223 15.03 0.64 -6.12
CA LEU A 223 14.90 1.36 -4.85
C LEU A 223 14.51 0.46 -3.67
N MET A 224 14.10 -0.79 -3.94
CA MET A 224 13.79 -1.74 -2.87
C MET A 224 15.04 -2.09 -2.05
N PRO A 225 14.91 -2.34 -0.74
CA PRO A 225 16.04 -2.69 0.13
C PRO A 225 16.75 -4.00 -0.23
N ASP A 226 16.04 -4.93 -0.85
CA ASP A 226 16.56 -6.25 -1.26
C ASP A 226 16.68 -6.30 -2.79
N ASN A 227 17.71 -6.98 -3.29
CA ASN A 227 17.89 -7.20 -4.73
C ASN A 227 16.91 -8.23 -5.30
N GLU A 228 16.86 -8.40 -6.63
CA GLU A 228 15.90 -9.29 -7.30
C GLU A 228 15.99 -10.75 -6.83
N ASP A 229 17.18 -11.30 -6.66
CA ASP A 229 17.36 -12.69 -6.21
C ASP A 229 16.86 -12.89 -4.77
N GLN A 230 17.11 -11.90 -3.90
CA GLN A 230 16.59 -11.91 -2.54
C GLN A 230 15.06 -11.81 -2.54
N ARG A 231 14.47 -10.91 -3.34
CA ARG A 231 13.02 -10.78 -3.48
C ARG A 231 12.38 -12.06 -3.98
N LEU A 232 13.01 -12.73 -4.95
CA LEU A 232 12.57 -14.02 -5.46
C LEU A 232 12.64 -15.11 -4.39
N ALA A 233 13.72 -15.14 -3.60
CA ALA A 233 13.87 -16.08 -2.50
C ALA A 233 12.81 -15.89 -1.41
N TYR A 234 12.46 -14.65 -1.04
CA TYR A 234 11.35 -14.39 -0.11
C TYR A 234 9.99 -14.76 -0.71
N SER A 235 9.83 -14.59 -2.02
CA SER A 235 8.54 -14.77 -2.67
C SER A 235 8.23 -16.23 -3.04
N THR A 236 9.18 -17.16 -2.96
CA THR A 236 8.98 -18.50 -3.53
C THR A 236 8.88 -19.59 -2.46
N GLY A 237 7.82 -20.39 -2.53
CA GLY A 237 7.63 -21.57 -1.69
C GLY A 237 7.05 -21.27 -0.31
N GLU A 238 7.15 -22.28 0.56
CA GLU A 238 6.81 -22.18 1.97
C GLU A 238 8.09 -22.03 2.79
N HIS A 239 8.00 -21.28 3.88
CA HIS A 239 9.11 -21.01 4.78
C HIS A 239 8.79 -21.51 6.18
N ASP A 240 9.81 -22.02 6.88
CA ASP A 240 9.70 -22.48 8.27
C ASP A 240 9.68 -21.33 9.28
N THR A 241 10.23 -20.18 8.90
CA THR A 241 10.28 -18.97 9.73
C THR A 241 9.93 -17.75 8.89
N PRO A 242 9.15 -16.79 9.41
CA PRO A 242 8.90 -15.55 8.71
C PRO A 242 10.13 -14.63 8.80
N PRO A 243 10.21 -13.59 7.96
CA PRO A 243 11.15 -12.50 8.16
C PRO A 243 10.96 -11.86 9.55
N ALA A 244 12.06 -11.42 10.16
CA ALA A 244 11.98 -10.65 11.40
C ALA A 244 11.28 -9.31 11.16
N THR A 245 10.33 -8.96 12.02
CA THR A 245 9.61 -7.69 11.93
C THR A 245 10.49 -6.54 12.37
N GLU A 246 10.81 -5.65 11.44
CA GLU A 246 11.45 -4.37 11.73
C GLU A 246 10.40 -3.34 12.19
N PRO A 247 10.77 -2.32 13.00
CA PRO A 247 9.84 -1.29 13.42
C PRO A 247 9.29 -0.46 12.25
N ALA A 248 8.15 0.21 12.46
CA ALA A 248 7.62 1.17 11.51
C ALA A 248 8.59 2.36 11.37
N VAL A 249 8.85 2.77 10.13
CA VAL A 249 9.74 3.90 9.83
C VAL A 249 9.16 4.74 8.70
N PRO A 250 8.79 6.00 8.93
CA PRO A 250 8.37 6.50 10.23
C PRO A 250 7.05 5.82 10.64
N GLY A 251 6.86 5.55 11.94
CA GLY A 251 5.54 5.24 12.46
C GLY A 251 4.74 6.52 12.72
N TRP A 252 3.61 6.37 13.40
CA TRP A 252 2.69 7.45 13.75
C TRP A 252 2.92 7.96 15.18
N PRO A 253 2.53 9.22 15.48
CA PRO A 253 2.65 9.79 16.82
C PRO A 253 1.90 9.01 17.91
N GLU A 254 2.37 9.16 19.15
CA GLU A 254 1.75 8.58 20.37
C GLU A 254 0.56 9.39 20.89
N ASN A 255 0.32 10.57 20.33
CA ASN A 255 -0.80 11.42 20.68
C ASN A 255 -1.67 11.64 19.44
N ALA A 256 -2.98 11.76 19.63
CA ALA A 256 -3.86 12.25 18.58
C ALA A 256 -3.47 13.71 18.28
N GLY A 257 -3.12 13.98 17.02
CA GLY A 257 -2.97 15.34 16.50
C GLY A 257 -4.32 16.03 16.37
#